data_AF-A0A256WFU0-F1
#
_entry.id   AF-A0A256WFU0-F1
#
_cell.length_a   1.000
_cell.length_b   1.000
_cell.length_c   1.000
_cell.angle_alpha   90.00
_cell.angle_beta   90.00
_cell.angle_gamma   90.00
#
_symmetry.space_group_name_H-M   'P 1'
#
loop_
_entity.id
_entity.type
_entity.pdbx_description
1 polymer ?
#
loop_
_entity_poly.entity_id
_entity_poly.type
_entity_poly.pdbx_seq_one_letter_code
_entity_poly.pdbx_strand_id
1 'polypeptide(L)'
;MLLCKKLFQSDNKYRWQGSLSYLEQELVYLPAPNWYFYEDQDVPQSFTAHISAVNEKEKAFVKSSKTSEMELAPIYAQNLMLKIQTDEGAADLSFEIYNNFGEVVFQENNFSKDSVYTFQLNLDYGCYEWMLSDFAQNGVKEKKEQSTLQIYNSKDNTLIKEYHGDFGHQLREQFMILR
;
A
#
# COMPACT_ATOMS: atom_id res chain seq x y z
N MET A 1 2.94 5.98 5.40
CA MET A 1 1.94 5.57 6.41
C MET A 1 0.92 4.71 5.69
N LEU A 2 0.98 3.39 5.90
CA LEU A 2 0.03 2.42 5.33
C LEU A 2 -1.39 2.76 5.83
N LEU A 3 -2.28 3.15 4.92
CA LEU A 3 -3.65 3.63 5.22
C LEU A 3 -4.63 2.49 5.56
N CYS A 4 -4.16 1.41 6.18
CA CYS A 4 -4.89 0.15 6.19
C CYS A 4 -4.88 -0.56 7.54
N LYS A 5 -5.10 0.19 8.64
CA LYS A 5 -5.26 -0.43 9.96
C LYS A 5 -6.19 0.24 10.96
N LYS A 6 -7.13 -0.60 11.42
CA LYS A 6 -7.88 -0.67 12.69
C LYS A 6 -9.38 -0.52 12.52
N LEU A 7 -10.09 -1.51 13.09
CA LEU A 7 -11.51 -1.53 13.46
C LEU A 7 -12.38 -0.70 12.53
N PHE A 8 -12.86 -1.36 11.47
CA PHE A 8 -13.78 -0.78 10.51
C PHE A 8 -14.97 -0.14 11.21
N GLN A 9 -14.88 1.17 11.43
CA GLN A 9 -15.99 1.95 11.89
C GLN A 9 -16.79 2.30 10.63
N SER A 10 -18.00 1.74 10.53
CA SER A 10 -18.97 2.09 9.48
C SER A 10 -19.53 3.51 9.66
N ASP A 11 -19.21 4.15 10.78
CA ASP A 11 -19.58 5.53 11.05
C ASP A 11 -18.51 6.48 10.50
N ASN A 12 -18.91 7.28 9.50
CA ASN A 12 -18.08 8.33 8.91
C ASN A 12 -17.95 9.56 9.84
N LYS A 13 -18.28 9.40 11.13
CA LYS A 13 -18.20 10.42 12.17
C LYS A 13 -17.25 9.98 13.27
N TYR A 14 -16.37 10.90 13.66
CA TYR A 14 -15.48 10.73 14.80
C TYR A 14 -15.77 11.82 15.84
N ARG A 15 -15.98 11.42 17.10
CA ARG A 15 -16.18 12.37 18.21
C ARG A 15 -14.86 12.58 18.93
N TRP A 16 -14.24 13.73 18.69
CA TRP A 16 -13.10 14.20 19.47
C TRP A 16 -13.58 14.80 20.81
N GLN A 17 -12.85 14.53 21.89
CA GLN A 17 -13.06 15.13 23.20
C GLN A 17 -11.76 15.78 23.68
N GLY A 18 -11.83 17.04 24.06
CA GLY A 18 -10.71 17.81 24.58
C GLY A 18 -11.13 19.24 24.90
N SER A 19 -10.19 20.03 25.40
CA SER A 19 -10.39 21.45 25.67
C SER A 19 -9.28 22.22 24.96
N LEU A 20 -9.66 23.23 24.18
CA LEU A 20 -8.73 24.14 23.52
C LEU A 20 -8.92 25.53 24.09
N SER A 21 -7.82 26.13 24.52
CA SER A 21 -7.72 27.55 24.86
C SER A 21 -7.83 28.41 23.60
N TYR A 22 -7.97 29.73 23.80
CA TYR A 22 -7.99 30.66 22.67
C TYR A 22 -6.72 30.52 21.82
N LEU A 23 -6.90 30.26 20.51
CA LEU A 23 -5.85 30.02 19.49
C LEU A 23 -5.03 28.73 19.67
N GLU A 24 -5.43 27.83 20.56
CA GLU A 24 -4.80 26.52 20.69
C GLU A 24 -5.18 25.60 19.52
N GLN A 25 -4.28 24.67 19.18
CA GLN A 25 -4.45 23.70 18.11
C GLN A 25 -4.10 22.30 18.62
N GLU A 26 -4.77 21.29 18.08
CA GLU A 26 -4.54 19.88 18.43
C GLU A 26 -4.47 19.02 17.17
N LEU A 27 -3.63 18.00 17.19
CA LEU A 27 -3.53 17.03 16.11
C LEU A 27 -4.42 15.82 16.44
N VAL A 28 -5.53 15.70 15.72
CA VAL A 28 -6.47 14.60 15.91
C VAL A 28 -6.15 13.45 14.96
N TYR A 29 -5.77 12.31 15.52
CA TYR A 29 -5.60 11.07 14.77
C TYR A 29 -6.93 10.35 14.59
N LEU A 30 -7.42 10.29 13.36
CA LEU A 30 -8.64 9.55 13.02
C LEU A 30 -8.35 8.04 12.97
N PRO A 31 -9.32 7.18 13.32
CA PRO A 31 -9.23 5.76 13.01
C PRO A 31 -9.15 5.54 11.50
N ALA A 32 -8.59 4.42 11.07
CA ALA A 32 -8.54 4.11 9.64
C ALA A 32 -9.97 3.98 9.08
N PRO A 33 -10.32 4.73 8.03
CA PRO A 33 -11.61 4.59 7.35
C PRO A 33 -11.75 3.20 6.71
N ASN A 34 -12.99 2.71 6.62
CA ASN A 34 -13.29 1.47 5.92
C ASN A 34 -13.48 1.71 4.41
N TRP A 35 -12.46 1.38 3.63
CA TRP A 35 -12.49 1.48 2.16
C TRP A 35 -13.07 0.26 1.45
N TYR A 36 -13.43 -0.80 2.17
CA TYR A 36 -13.76 -2.12 1.62
C TYR A 36 -15.12 -2.15 0.90
N PHE A 37 -15.89 -1.06 0.90
CA PHE A 37 -17.22 -0.98 0.30
C PHE A 37 -17.23 -0.53 -1.16
N TYR A 38 -16.08 -0.11 -1.68
CA TYR A 38 -15.96 0.37 -3.06
C TYR A 38 -15.51 -0.77 -3.97
N GLU A 39 -16.45 -1.66 -4.32
CA GLU A 39 -16.22 -2.70 -5.33
C GLU A 39 -16.26 -2.07 -6.74
N ASP A 40 -15.15 -2.21 -7.46
CA ASP A 40 -14.85 -2.02 -8.90
C ASP A 40 -15.34 -0.79 -9.69
N GLN A 41 -16.34 -0.01 -9.23
CA GLN A 41 -16.88 1.11 -10.03
C GLN A 41 -17.07 2.45 -9.30
N ASP A 42 -16.95 2.49 -7.97
CA ASP A 42 -17.14 3.72 -7.17
C ASP A 42 -15.93 4.06 -6.28
N VAL A 43 -14.72 3.72 -6.74
CA VAL A 43 -13.49 3.98 -5.97
C VAL A 43 -13.30 5.49 -5.72
N PRO A 44 -13.26 5.95 -4.46
CA PRO A 44 -13.14 7.37 -4.16
C PRO A 44 -11.73 7.86 -4.52
N GLN A 45 -11.68 8.92 -5.32
CA GLN A 45 -10.42 9.59 -5.70
C GLN A 45 -10.01 10.67 -4.69
N SER A 46 -10.85 10.96 -3.69
CA SER A 46 -10.58 12.00 -2.71
C SER A 46 -11.17 11.69 -1.35
N PHE A 47 -10.44 12.10 -0.31
CA PHE A 47 -10.84 11.97 1.08
C PHE A 47 -11.16 13.37 1.59
N THR A 48 -12.38 13.58 2.08
CA THR A 48 -12.79 14.87 2.63
C THR A 48 -13.13 14.72 4.11
N ALA A 49 -12.37 15.39 4.97
CA ALA A 49 -12.70 15.56 6.37
C ALA A 49 -13.36 16.93 6.57
N HIS A 50 -14.42 17.01 7.39
CA HIS A 50 -15.03 18.28 7.76
C HIS A 50 -15.54 18.26 9.20
N ILE A 51 -15.60 19.44 9.82
CA ILE A 51 -16.20 19.61 11.15
C ILE A 51 -17.72 19.71 10.97
N SER A 52 -18.45 18.71 11.45
CA SER A 52 -19.92 18.67 11.35
C SER A 52 -20.64 19.38 12.50
N ALA A 53 -20.05 19.40 13.70
CA ALA A 53 -20.58 20.10 14.86
C ALA A 53 -19.46 20.44 15.86
N VAL A 54 -19.65 21.51 16.64
CA VAL A 54 -18.81 21.86 17.79
C VAL A 54 -19.70 21.97 19.02
N ASN A 55 -19.36 21.26 20.09
CA ASN A 55 -20.16 21.22 21.33
C ASN A 55 -21.65 20.98 21.06
N GLU A 56 -21.94 19.99 20.20
CA GLU A 56 -23.30 19.54 19.82
C GLU A 56 -24.13 20.58 19.04
N LYS A 57 -23.50 21.67 18.59
CA LYS A 57 -24.15 22.69 17.76
C LYS A 57 -23.73 22.51 16.31
N GLU A 58 -24.70 22.20 15.45
CA GLU A 58 -24.52 21.92 14.01
C GLU A 58 -24.31 23.18 13.14
N LYS A 59 -24.26 24.39 13.73
CA LYS A 59 -24.34 25.64 12.96
C LYS A 59 -23.13 25.83 12.01
N ALA A 60 -23.37 25.52 10.74
CA ALA A 60 -22.76 26.04 9.51
C ALA A 60 -21.23 26.25 9.53
N PHE A 61 -20.47 25.19 9.81
CA PHE A 61 -19.04 25.12 9.52
C PHE A 61 -18.75 24.73 8.06
N VAL A 62 -19.54 25.28 7.11
CA VAL A 62 -19.56 24.91 5.67
C VAL A 62 -18.19 25.11 4.98
N LYS A 63 -17.26 25.83 5.60
CA LYS A 63 -15.88 26.04 5.11
C LYS A 63 -14.80 25.32 5.92
N SER A 64 -15.17 24.47 6.87
CA SER A 64 -14.22 23.71 7.71
C SER A 64 -14.02 22.31 7.16
N SER A 65 -13.85 22.20 5.84
CA SER A 65 -13.53 20.96 5.16
C SER A 65 -12.13 21.03 4.57
N LYS A 66 -11.46 19.88 4.54
CA LYS A 66 -10.22 19.70 3.80
C LYS A 66 -10.31 18.41 3.02
N THR A 67 -9.98 18.52 1.74
CA THR A 67 -9.97 17.41 0.80
C THR A 67 -8.54 17.12 0.40
N SER A 68 -8.20 15.83 0.37
CA SER A 68 -6.97 15.33 -0.24
C SER A 68 -7.35 14.40 -1.37
N GLU A 69 -6.57 14.42 -2.45
CA GLU A 69 -6.59 13.34 -3.43
C GLU A 69 -6.06 12.06 -2.77
N MET A 70 -6.59 10.91 -3.20
CA MET A 70 -6.11 9.60 -2.77
C MET A 70 -6.28 8.58 -3.89
N GLU A 71 -5.48 7.53 -3.81
CA GLU A 71 -5.65 6.31 -4.59
C GLU A 71 -5.74 5.13 -3.62
N LEU A 72 -6.70 4.23 -3.85
CA LEU A 72 -6.76 2.99 -3.08
C LEU A 72 -5.71 2.01 -3.59
N ALA A 73 -5.15 1.24 -2.66
CA ALA A 73 -4.29 0.13 -3.01
C ALA A 73 -5.07 -0.91 -3.86
N PRO A 74 -4.46 -1.54 -4.87
CA PRO A 74 -5.09 -2.60 -5.62
C PRO A 74 -5.45 -3.80 -4.73
N ILE A 75 -6.52 -4.49 -5.09
CA ILE A 75 -6.96 -5.74 -4.45
C ILE A 75 -6.43 -6.92 -5.27
N TYR A 76 -5.73 -7.82 -4.60
CA TYR A 76 -5.19 -9.04 -5.18
C TYR A 76 -5.87 -10.28 -4.59
N ALA A 77 -5.83 -11.38 -5.34
CA ALA A 77 -6.28 -12.67 -4.84
C ALA A 77 -5.34 -13.20 -3.75
N GLN A 78 -5.85 -14.04 -2.86
CA GLN A 78 -5.08 -14.61 -1.75
C GLN A 78 -3.82 -15.38 -2.19
N ASN A 79 -3.92 -16.08 -3.33
CA ASN A 79 -2.83 -16.84 -3.90
C ASN A 79 -2.19 -16.05 -5.04
N LEU A 80 -0.97 -15.59 -4.79
CA LEU A 80 -0.18 -14.84 -5.77
C LEU A 80 1.04 -15.64 -6.16
N MET A 81 1.43 -15.48 -7.42
CA MET A 81 2.69 -15.98 -7.91
C MET A 81 3.56 -14.78 -8.24
N LEU A 82 4.67 -14.67 -7.50
CA LEU A 82 5.69 -13.68 -7.71
C LEU A 82 6.77 -14.28 -8.62
N LYS A 83 7.12 -13.57 -9.69
CA LYS A 83 8.23 -13.95 -10.55
C LYS A 83 9.22 -12.80 -10.64
N ILE A 84 10.47 -13.11 -10.29
CA ILE A 84 11.58 -12.15 -10.33
C ILE A 84 12.60 -12.68 -11.33
N GLN A 85 12.84 -11.92 -12.39
CA GLN A 85 13.95 -12.14 -13.30
C GLN A 85 15.07 -11.16 -12.91
N THR A 86 16.30 -11.65 -12.82
CA THR A 86 17.46 -10.89 -12.39
C THR A 86 18.54 -10.86 -13.47
N ASP A 87 19.43 -9.87 -13.39
CA ASP A 87 20.55 -9.67 -14.29
C ASP A 87 21.88 -9.63 -13.51
N GLU A 88 22.90 -8.93 -14.02
CA GLU A 88 24.22 -8.84 -13.39
C GLU A 88 24.19 -8.15 -12.00
N GLY A 89 23.17 -7.34 -11.71
CA GLY A 89 22.99 -6.65 -10.42
C GLY A 89 22.31 -7.49 -9.33
N ALA A 90 22.06 -8.78 -9.57
CA ALA A 90 21.26 -9.63 -8.67
C ALA A 90 21.77 -9.69 -7.21
N ALA A 91 23.09 -9.62 -7.00
CA ALA A 91 23.69 -9.77 -5.67
C ALA A 91 23.31 -8.64 -4.70
N ASP A 92 22.87 -7.50 -5.23
CA ASP A 92 22.47 -6.33 -4.44
C ASP A 92 20.95 -6.21 -4.29
N LEU A 93 20.19 -7.18 -4.81
CA LEU A 93 18.73 -7.19 -4.74
C LEU A 93 18.21 -7.85 -3.46
N SER A 94 17.18 -7.25 -2.88
CA SER A 94 16.33 -7.90 -1.88
C SER A 94 14.87 -7.61 -2.14
N PHE A 95 14.02 -8.61 -1.93
CA PHE A 95 12.58 -8.49 -1.99
C PHE A 95 11.97 -8.83 -0.64
N GLU A 96 11.08 -7.99 -0.15
CA GLU A 96 10.38 -8.17 1.13
C GLU A 96 8.89 -7.88 0.98
N ILE A 97 8.06 -8.56 1.77
CA ILE A 97 6.64 -8.23 1.95
C ILE A 97 6.40 -7.99 3.43
N TYR A 98 5.79 -6.85 3.73
CA TYR A 98 5.41 -6.41 5.05
C TYR A 98 3.90 -6.54 5.23
N ASN A 99 3.46 -7.02 6.39
CA ASN A 99 2.05 -6.93 6.76
C ASN A 99 1.71 -5.52 7.29
N ASN A 100 0.44 -5.32 7.61
CA ASN A 100 -0.04 -4.06 8.17
C ASN A 100 0.56 -3.71 9.56
N PHE A 101 1.27 -4.61 10.25
CA PHE A 101 2.00 -4.32 11.51
C PHE A 101 3.42 -3.81 11.21
N GLY A 102 3.84 -3.81 9.94
CA GLY A 102 5.23 -3.54 9.55
C GLY A 102 6.13 -4.74 9.78
N GLU A 103 5.57 -5.94 9.98
CA GLU A 103 6.34 -7.17 10.15
C GLU A 103 6.59 -7.82 8.78
N VAL A 104 7.81 -8.31 8.56
CA VAL A 104 8.17 -9.04 7.35
C VAL A 104 7.49 -10.42 7.36
N VAL A 105 6.63 -10.67 6.37
CA VAL A 105 5.93 -11.96 6.17
C VAL A 105 6.54 -12.79 5.04
N PHE A 106 7.34 -12.18 4.18
CA PHE A 106 8.12 -12.85 3.14
C PHE A 106 9.40 -12.05 2.88
N GLN A 107 10.52 -12.73 2.64
CA GLN A 107 11.76 -12.09 2.21
C GLN A 107 12.60 -13.04 1.35
N GLU A 108 13.31 -12.48 0.38
CA GLU A 108 14.36 -13.12 -0.39
C GLU A 108 15.47 -12.11 -0.68
N ASN A 109 16.72 -12.52 -0.51
CA ASN A 109 17.89 -11.65 -0.70
C ASN A 109 19.10 -12.38 -1.31
N ASN A 110 18.93 -13.64 -1.71
CA ASN A 110 19.99 -14.46 -2.28
C ASN A 110 19.71 -14.74 -3.76
N PHE A 111 19.72 -13.67 -4.56
CA PHE A 111 19.55 -13.77 -5.99
C PHE A 111 20.88 -14.00 -6.71
N SER A 112 20.88 -14.94 -7.64
CA SER A 112 21.97 -15.19 -8.58
C SER A 112 21.72 -14.38 -9.85
N LYS A 113 22.81 -14.01 -10.53
CA LYS A 113 22.72 -13.31 -11.83
C LYS A 113 22.00 -14.13 -12.89
N ASP A 114 21.39 -13.44 -13.84
CA ASP A 114 20.76 -14.01 -15.05
C ASP A 114 19.80 -15.18 -14.74
N SER A 115 19.02 -15.05 -13.67
CA SER A 115 18.19 -16.13 -13.13
C SER A 115 16.72 -15.74 -13.04
N VAL A 116 15.83 -16.74 -12.98
CA VAL A 116 14.39 -16.55 -12.78
C VAL A 116 13.97 -17.27 -11.51
N TYR A 117 13.34 -16.53 -10.62
CA TYR A 117 12.79 -17.01 -9.36
C TYR A 117 11.27 -16.95 -9.43
N THR A 118 10.61 -17.96 -8.88
CA THR A 118 9.15 -18.01 -8.81
C THR A 118 8.73 -18.46 -7.42
N PHE A 119 7.90 -17.64 -6.77
CA PHE A 119 7.41 -17.87 -5.42
C PHE A 119 5.89 -17.94 -5.42
N GLN A 120 5.35 -18.97 -4.79
CA GLN A 120 3.93 -19.06 -4.49
C GLN A 120 3.70 -18.43 -3.12
N LEU A 121 2.91 -17.36 -3.09
CA LEU A 121 2.57 -16.61 -1.90
C LEU A 121 1.12 -16.91 -1.54
N ASN A 122 0.90 -17.36 -0.31
CA ASN A 122 -0.42 -17.52 0.27
C ASN A 122 -0.49 -16.59 1.48
N LEU A 123 -1.05 -15.41 1.28
CA LEU A 123 -1.12 -14.35 2.27
C LEU A 123 -2.50 -14.35 2.93
N ASP A 124 -2.58 -14.14 4.24
CA ASP A 124 -3.87 -14.01 4.92
C ASP A 124 -4.60 -12.73 4.48
N TYR A 125 -5.91 -12.66 4.73
CA TYR A 125 -6.66 -11.42 4.49
C TYR A 125 -6.07 -10.26 5.26
N GLY A 126 -5.80 -9.16 4.57
CA GLY A 126 -5.09 -8.03 5.16
C GLY A 126 -4.55 -7.05 4.15
N CYS A 127 -3.71 -6.15 4.63
CA CYS A 127 -3.04 -5.16 3.82
C CYS A 127 -1.54 -5.34 3.93
N TYR A 128 -0.86 -5.18 2.81
CA TYR A 128 0.53 -5.50 2.66
C TYR A 128 1.26 -4.40 1.89
N GLU A 129 2.56 -4.33 2.07
CA GLU A 129 3.48 -3.58 1.23
C GLU A 129 4.56 -4.53 0.77
N TRP A 130 4.81 -4.60 -0.53
CA TRP A 130 6.03 -5.25 -1.01
C TRP A 130 7.08 -4.21 -1.34
N MET A 131 8.34 -4.65 -1.28
CA MET A 131 9.51 -3.81 -1.41
C MET A 131 10.61 -4.56 -2.14
N LEU A 132 11.03 -4.04 -3.30
CA LEU A 132 12.22 -4.47 -4.01
C LEU A 132 13.30 -3.40 -3.85
N SER A 133 14.42 -3.77 -3.27
CA SER A 133 15.55 -2.86 -3.01
C SER A 133 16.76 -3.28 -3.83
N ASP A 134 17.49 -2.28 -4.33
CA ASP A 134 18.81 -2.40 -4.96
C ASP A 134 19.82 -1.61 -4.10
N PHE A 135 20.65 -2.33 -3.36
CA PHE A 135 21.60 -1.74 -2.41
C PHE A 135 22.83 -1.10 -3.07
N ALA A 136 23.12 -1.40 -4.33
CA ALA A 136 24.22 -0.76 -5.05
C ALA A 136 23.87 0.67 -5.50
N GLN A 137 22.59 1.07 -5.39
CA GLN A 137 22.06 2.42 -5.71
C GLN A 137 22.38 2.90 -7.13
N ASN A 138 22.87 2.02 -7.98
CA ASN A 138 23.13 2.32 -9.37
C ASN A 138 21.83 2.21 -10.19
N GLY A 139 20.79 1.58 -9.65
CA GLY A 139 19.73 1.02 -10.47
C GLY A 139 20.32 -0.12 -11.30
N VAL A 140 19.45 -0.98 -11.83
CA VAL A 140 19.88 -2.06 -12.72
C VAL A 140 20.43 -1.45 -14.02
N LYS A 141 21.71 -1.07 -14.01
CA LYS A 141 22.35 -0.29 -15.07
C LYS A 141 22.60 -1.15 -16.29
N GLU A 142 22.08 -0.64 -17.41
CA GLU A 142 22.46 -0.94 -18.80
C GLU A 142 21.81 -2.11 -19.52
N LYS A 143 20.95 -2.92 -18.88
CA LYS A 143 20.07 -3.83 -19.63
C LYS A 143 18.63 -3.68 -19.19
N LYS A 144 17.99 -2.61 -19.69
CA LYS A 144 16.57 -2.24 -19.47
C LYS A 144 15.54 -3.37 -19.67
N GLU A 145 15.94 -4.51 -20.23
CA GLU A 145 15.05 -5.63 -20.55
C GLU A 145 15.33 -6.93 -19.76
N GLN A 146 16.26 -6.94 -18.81
CA GLN A 146 16.65 -8.22 -18.16
C GLN A 146 16.09 -8.43 -16.76
N SER A 147 15.94 -7.39 -15.95
CA SER A 147 15.34 -7.54 -14.61
C SER A 147 13.86 -7.16 -14.62
N THR A 148 13.01 -8.08 -14.17
CA THR A 148 11.56 -7.88 -14.11
C THR A 148 10.98 -8.39 -12.80
N LEU A 149 9.99 -7.67 -12.29
CA LEU A 149 9.12 -8.13 -11.20
C LEU A 149 7.71 -8.29 -11.77
N GLN A 150 7.22 -9.52 -11.77
CA GLN A 150 5.89 -9.86 -12.28
C GLN A 150 5.06 -10.45 -11.15
N ILE A 151 3.82 -9.98 -11.01
CA ILE A 151 2.84 -10.51 -10.06
C ILE A 151 1.71 -11.13 -10.87
N TYR A 152 1.40 -12.38 -10.59
CA TYR A 152 0.34 -13.14 -11.23
C TYR A 152 -0.70 -13.60 -10.21
N ASN A 153 -1.94 -13.75 -10.67
CA ASN A 153 -2.93 -14.52 -9.94
C ASN A 153 -2.62 -16.02 -10.11
N SER A 154 -2.36 -16.73 -9.01
CA SER A 154 -1.97 -18.14 -9.07
C SER A 154 -3.07 -19.07 -9.58
N LYS A 155 -4.35 -18.65 -9.54
CA LYS A 155 -5.49 -19.49 -9.91
C LYS A 155 -5.60 -19.68 -11.43
N ASP A 156 -5.42 -18.60 -12.18
CA ASP A 156 -5.64 -18.54 -13.63
C ASP A 156 -4.39 -18.12 -14.41
N ASN A 157 -3.28 -17.87 -13.70
CA ASN A 157 -2.01 -17.45 -14.28
C ASN A 157 -2.08 -16.12 -15.04
N THR A 158 -3.05 -15.26 -14.69
CA THR A 158 -3.18 -13.92 -15.28
C THR A 158 -2.14 -12.97 -14.70
N LEU A 159 -1.50 -12.19 -15.57
CA LEU A 159 -0.57 -11.15 -15.17
C LEU A 159 -1.36 -9.99 -14.55
N ILE A 160 -1.09 -9.70 -13.29
CA ILE A 160 -1.71 -8.58 -12.57
C ILE A 160 -0.87 -7.32 -12.80
N LYS A 161 0.45 -7.43 -12.66
CA LYS A 161 1.36 -6.29 -12.71
C LYS A 161 2.76 -6.71 -13.14
N GLU A 162 3.43 -5.82 -13.86
CA GLU A 162 4.82 -5.98 -14.28
C GLU A 162 5.59 -4.68 -14.06
N TYR A 163 6.82 -4.82 -13.55
CA TYR A 163 7.79 -3.75 -13.40
C TYR A 163 9.09 -4.14 -14.10
N HIS A 164 9.73 -3.17 -14.72
CA HIS A 164 11.02 -3.32 -15.40
C HIS A 164 12.15 -2.65 -14.58
N GLY A 165 13.37 -3.16 -14.73
CA GLY A 165 14.54 -2.94 -13.86
C GLY A 165 15.04 -1.49 -13.64
N ASP A 166 14.41 -0.46 -14.18
CA ASP A 166 14.80 0.94 -13.91
C ASP A 166 13.97 1.52 -12.75
N PHE A 167 14.24 1.07 -11.52
CA PHE A 167 13.54 1.53 -10.29
C PHE A 167 14.46 2.27 -9.30
N GLY A 168 15.67 2.64 -9.72
CA GLY A 168 16.64 3.33 -8.88
C GLY A 168 17.04 2.50 -7.66
N HIS A 169 16.92 3.06 -6.45
CA HIS A 169 17.26 2.37 -5.21
C HIS A 169 16.17 1.40 -4.74
N GLN A 170 14.90 1.74 -4.98
CA GLN A 170 13.81 1.01 -4.35
C GLN A 170 12.48 1.18 -5.08
N LEU A 171 11.79 0.07 -5.24
CA LEU A 171 10.41 -0.02 -5.69
C LEU A 171 9.53 -0.56 -4.55
N ARG A 172 8.37 0.03 -4.34
CA ARG A 172 7.44 -0.36 -3.27
C ARG A 172 6.01 -0.06 -3.68
N GLU A 173 5.10 -0.95 -3.35
CA GLU A 173 3.67 -0.79 -3.63
C GLU A 173 2.87 -1.48 -2.51
N GLN A 174 1.72 -0.87 -2.21
CA GLN A 174 0.77 -1.39 -1.23
C GLN A 174 -0.32 -2.16 -1.95
N PHE A 175 -0.82 -3.23 -1.35
CA PHE A 175 -1.93 -4.02 -1.88
C PHE A 175 -2.77 -4.62 -0.76
N MET A 176 -3.99 -5.04 -1.11
CA MET A 176 -4.93 -5.67 -0.19
C MET A 176 -5.27 -7.08 -0.64
N ILE A 177 -5.45 -7.97 0.34
CA ILE A 177 -6.01 -9.30 0.16
C ILE A 177 -7.36 -9.31 0.87
N LEU A 178 -8.44 -9.38 0.08
CA LEU A 178 -9.81 -9.33 0.59
C LEU A 178 -10.43 -10.73 0.67
N ARG A 179 -11.45 -10.85 1.53
CA ARG A 179 -12.25 -12.06 1.72
C ARG A 179 -13.29 -12.23 0.64
#